data_AF-A0A087TRU5-F1
#
_entry.id   AF-A0A087TRU5-F1
#
_cell.length_a   1.000
_cell.length_b   1.000
_cell.length_c   1.000
_cell.angle_alpha   90.00
_cell.angle_beta   90.00
_cell.angle_gamma   90.00
#
_symmetry.space_group_name_H-M   'P 1'
#
loop_
_entity.id
_entity.type
_entity.pdbx_description
1 polymer ?
#
loop_
_entity_poly.entity_id
_entity_poly.type
_entity_poly.pdbx_seq_one_letter_code
_entity_poly.pdbx_strand_id
1 'polypeptide(L)' 'MDLFLIQETHLVEGLSANIANYFCYRNDREVCISDTVRASGGTSIYIKRSIKHSRIPTPPLEALEATIIQIHIPNC' A
#
# COMPACT_ATOMS: atom_id res chain seq x y z
N MET A 1 -11.81 -12.84 4.30
CA MET A 1 -11.09 -12.15 3.22
C MET A 1 -9.61 -12.44 3.36
N ASP A 2 -8.89 -12.68 2.26
CA ASP A 2 -7.45 -12.97 2.29
C ASP A 2 -6.59 -11.79 1.81
N LEU A 3 -7.16 -10.96 0.92
CA LEU A 3 -6.55 -9.81 0.29
C LEU A 3 -7.54 -8.64 0.27
N PHE A 4 -7.09 -7.43 0.60
CA PHE A 4 -7.84 -6.19 0.44
C PHE A 4 -7.01 -5.19 -0.36
N LEU A 5 -7.64 -4.53 -1.32
CA LEU A 5 -7.04 -3.47 -2.10
C LEU A 5 -7.83 -2.20 -1.80
N ILE A 6 -7.14 -1.19 -1.29
CA ILE A 6 -7.74 0.08 -0.87
C ILE A 6 -7.07 1.20 -1.67
N GLN A 7 -7.89 2.03 -2.29
CA GLN A 7 -7.49 3.24 -3.00
C GLN A 7 -7.94 4.47 -2.21
N GLU A 8 -7.35 5.62 -2.52
CA GLU A 8 -7.63 6.89 -1.84
C GLU A 8 -7.50 6.75 -0.32
N THR A 9 -6.37 6.17 0.13
CA THR A 9 -6.14 5.91 1.55
C THR A 9 -6.05 7.21 2.36
N HIS A 10 -5.60 8.29 1.72
CA HIS A 10 -5.40 9.61 2.33
C HIS A 10 -4.61 9.54 3.64
N LEU A 11 -3.55 8.73 3.64
CA LEU A 11 -2.67 8.57 4.78
C LEU A 11 -1.36 9.33 4.59
N VAL A 12 -0.76 9.70 5.72
CA VAL A 12 0.57 10.31 5.81
C VAL A 12 1.55 9.23 6.30
N GLU A 13 2.79 9.33 5.87
CA GLU A 13 3.93 8.52 6.29
C GLU A 13 4.06 8.60 7.82
N GLY A 14 4.35 7.45 8.44
CA GLY A 14 4.43 7.31 9.88
C GLY A 14 3.10 7.06 10.59
N LEU A 15 1.94 7.27 9.94
CA LEU A 15 0.66 6.86 10.51
C LEU A 15 0.49 5.34 10.44
N SER A 16 0.29 4.70 11.59
CA SER A 16 0.09 3.25 11.66
C SER A 16 -1.30 2.85 11.16
N ALA A 17 -1.33 1.96 10.17
CA ALA A 17 -2.55 1.33 9.66
C ALA A 17 -2.43 -0.20 9.81
N ASN A 18 -2.36 -0.66 11.06
CA ASN A 18 -2.08 -2.06 11.39
C ASN A 18 -3.38 -2.86 11.58
N ILE A 19 -3.49 -3.98 10.86
CA ILE A 19 -4.56 -4.98 11.06
C ILE A 19 -3.90 -6.28 11.50
N ALA A 20 -4.38 -6.87 12.60
CA ALA A 20 -3.85 -8.11 13.14
C ALA A 20 -3.88 -9.24 12.09
N ASN A 21 -2.78 -10.00 11.98
CA ASN A 21 -2.56 -11.07 11.00
C ASN A 21 -2.46 -10.65 9.53
N TYR A 22 -2.38 -9.35 9.23
CA TYR A 22 -2.10 -8.84 7.89
C TYR A 22 -0.75 -8.15 7.80
N PHE A 23 -0.15 -8.23 6.63
CA PHE A 23 0.91 -7.34 6.18
C PHE A 23 0.28 -6.23 5.33
N CYS A 24 0.74 -5.00 5.51
CA CYS A 24 0.28 -3.84 4.73
C CYS A 24 1.43 -3.36 3.84
N TYR A 25 1.20 -3.42 2.53
CA TYR A 25 2.00 -2.68 1.56
C TYR A 25 1.24 -1.43 1.21
N ARG A 26 1.91 -0.28 1.19
CA ARG A 26 1.27 0.98 0.82
C ARG A 26 2.22 1.89 0.07
N ASN A 27 1.61 2.81 -0.65
CA ASN A 27 2.25 3.92 -1.30
C ASN A 27 1.43 5.16 -0.92
N ASP A 28 2.04 6.06 -0.15
CA ASP A 28 1.39 7.24 0.37
C ASP A 28 1.66 8.43 -0.53
N ARG A 29 0.61 9.20 -0.81
CA ARG A 29 0.76 10.42 -1.59
C ARG A 29 0.51 11.63 -0.74
N GLU A 30 1.59 12.35 -0.51
CA GLU A 30 1.60 13.58 0.24
C GLU A 30 1.84 14.76 -0.70
N VAL A 31 1.21 15.88 -0.38
CA VAL A 31 1.49 17.17 -1.02
C VAL A 31 1.89 18.14 0.08
N CYS A 32 3.02 18.81 -0.14
CA CYS A 32 3.43 19.94 0.67
C CYS A 32 2.64 21.16 0.22
N ILE A 33 1.70 21.60 1.05
CA ILE A 33 1.01 22.87 0.86
C ILE A 33 1.57 23.79 1.94
N SER A 34 2.38 24.76 1.51
CA SER A 34 3.21 25.60 2.40
C SER A 34 4.07 24.73 3.33
N ASP A 35 4.13 25.03 4.62
CA ASP A 35 4.91 24.30 5.64
C ASP A 35 4.15 23.09 6.22
N THR A 36 3.09 22.63 5.55
CA THR A 36 2.27 21.50 6.01
C THR A 36 2.23 20.38 4.99
N VAL A 37 2.48 19.15 5.46
CA VAL A 37 2.31 17.92 4.69
C VAL A 37 0.86 17.48 4.80
N ARG A 38 0.19 17.27 3.67
CA ARG A 38 -1.18 16.76 3.62
C ARG A 38 -1.27 15.50 2.77
N ALA A 39 -2.03 14.52 3.25
CA ALA A 39 -2.39 13.38 2.42
C ALA A 39 -3.32 13.82 1.27
N SER A 40 -3.08 13.26 0.08
CA SER A 40 -3.73 13.70 -1.16
C SER A 40 -4.09 12.57 -2.13
N GLY A 41 -3.92 11.32 -1.68
CA GLY A 41 -4.20 10.11 -2.43
C GLY A 41 -3.68 8.90 -1.66
N GLY A 42 -3.18 7.90 -2.40
CA GLY A 42 -2.47 6.75 -1.86
C GLY A 42 -3.21 5.43 -2.07
N THR A 43 -2.43 4.36 -2.08
CA THR A 43 -2.93 3.00 -2.28
C THR A 43 -2.37 2.08 -1.22
N SER A 44 -3.13 1.04 -0.86
CA SER A 44 -2.63 -0.01 0.04
C SER A 44 -3.18 -1.39 -0.32
N ILE A 45 -2.36 -2.40 -0.05
CA ILE A 45 -2.68 -3.80 -0.16
C ILE A 45 -2.47 -4.45 1.21
N TYR A 46 -3.55 -5.00 1.76
CA TYR A 46 -3.49 -5.85 2.94
C TYR A 46 -3.57 -7.31 2.51
N ILE A 47 -2.60 -8.11 2.94
CA ILE A 47 -2.53 -9.54 2.64
C ILE A 47 -2.30 -10.33 3.94
N LYS A 48 -3.01 -11.44 4.12
CA LYS A 48 -2.78 -12.31 5.28
C LYS A 48 -1.32 -12.74 5.35
N ARG A 49 -0.74 -12.69 6.55
CA ARG A 49 0.66 -13.07 6.79
C ARG A 49 0.97 -14.53 6.45
N SER A 50 -0.03 -15.40 6.44
CA SER A 50 0.12 -16.82 6.09
C SER A 50 0.34 -17.06 4.59
N ILE A 51 0.06 -16.08 3.73
CA ILE A 51 0.22 -16.21 2.28
C ILE A 51 1.65 -15.80 1.94
N LYS A 52 2.37 -16.55 1.10
CA LYS A 52 3.72 -16.19 0.67
C LYS A 52 3.67 -15.07 -0.37
N HIS A 53 4.30 -13.94 -0.06
CA HIS A 53 4.32 -12.77 -0.93
C HIS A 53 5.58 -11.92 -0.70
N SER A 54 5.87 -11.00 -1.62
CA SER A 54 7.00 -10.07 -1.51
C SER A 54 6.64 -8.70 -2.07
N ARG A 55 7.35 -7.67 -1.61
CA ARG A 55 7.24 -6.31 -2.16
C ARG A 55 7.89 -6.27 -3.53
N ILE A 56 7.22 -5.64 -4.50
CA ILE A 56 7.86 -5.14 -5.71
C ILE A 56 7.97 -3.61 -5.56
N PRO A 57 9.15 -3.01 -5.74
CA PRO A 57 9.27 -1.56 -5.81
C PRO A 57 8.31 -1.02 -6.86
N THR A 58 7.40 -0.14 -6.44
CA THR A 58 6.48 0.49 -7.39
C THR A 58 7.28 1.50 -8.21
N PRO A 59 7.30 1.41 -9.54
CA PRO A 59 7.99 2.39 -10.37
C PRO A 59 7.33 3.76 -10.23
N PRO A 60 8.04 4.85 -10.52
CA PRO A 60 7.41 6.16 -10.63
C PRO A 60 6.38 6.12 -11.76
N LEU A 61 5.14 6.46 -11.44
CA LEU A 61 4.02 6.53 -12.37
C LEU A 61 3.53 7.98 -12.42
N GLU A 62 3.42 8.57 -13.60
CA GLU A 62 3.09 10.00 -13.74
C GLU A 62 1.59 10.30 -13.58
N ALA A 63 0.73 9.38 -14.05
CA ALA A 63 -0.71 9.59 -14.12
C ALA A 63 -1.53 8.68 -13.18
N LEU A 64 -0.87 7.77 -12.47
CA LEU A 64 -1.53 6.76 -11.65
C LEU A 64 -0.75 6.51 -10.37
N GLU A 65 -1.47 6.10 -9.33
CA GLU A 65 -0.89 5.60 -8.10
C GLU A 65 -1.09 4.09 -8.00
N ALA A 66 -0.04 3.39 -7.58
CA ALA A 66 -0.10 1.95 -7.42
C ALA A 66 0.68 1.49 -6.19
N THR A 67 0.29 0.31 -5.73
CA THR A 67 1.07 -0.53 -4.82
C THR A 67 1.16 -1.89 -5.47
N ILE A 68 2.37 -2.42 -5.62
CA ILE A 68 2.62 -3.69 -6.33
C ILE A 68 3.20 -4.71 -5.36
N ILE A 69 2.64 -5.93 -5.38
CA ILE A 69 3.16 -7.08 -4.65
C ILE A 69 3.24 -8.29 -5.58
N GLN A 70 4.17 -9.19 -5.27
CA GLN A 70 4.22 -10.51 -5.90
C GLN A 70 3.63 -11.53 -4.94
N ILE A 71 2.69 -12.34 -5.40
CA ILE A 71 2.12 -13.47 -4.65
C ILE A 71 2.69 -14.76 -5.22
N HIS A 72 3.23 -15.62 -4.36
CA HIS A 72 3.77 -16.92 -4.76
C HIS A 72 2.68 -17.98 -4.63
N ILE A 73 2.13 -18.39 -5.76
CA ILE A 73 1.13 -19.46 -5.80
C ILE A 73 1.87 -20.78 -6.08
N PRO A 74 1.84 -21.76 -5.17
CA PRO A 74 2.39 -23.07 -5.45
C PRO A 74 1.62 -23.72 -6.61
N ASN A 75 2.33 -24.39 -7.52
CA ASN A 75 1.68 -25.19 -8.55
C ASN A 75 0.89 -26.30 -7.86
N CYS A 76 -0.42 -26.37 -8.15
CA CYS A 76 -1.30 -27.45 -7.71
C CYS A 76 -1.00 -28.74 -8.47
#